data_AF-A0AA42ZYB9-F1
#
_entry.id   AF-A0AA42ZYB9-F1
#
_cell.length_a   1.000
_cell.length_b   1.000
_cell.length_c   1.000
_cell.angle_alpha   90.00
_cell.angle_beta   90.00
_cell.angle_gamma   90.00
#
_symmetry.space_group_name_H-M   'P 1'
#
loop_
_entity.id
_entity.type
_entity.pdbx_description
1 polymer ?
#
loop_
_entity_poly.entity_id
_entity_poly.type
_entity_poly.pdbx_seq_one_letter_code
_entity_poly.pdbx_strand_id
1 'polypeptide(L)'
;MDFVILIAGIAGLWLGTELTIGGALAIARRHQLSEFFVGLVILSIGSDLPELAIAVDAGIKGLMGQDASGVVIGSSVGSVIAQIGFVLGLGAVISCLTLPKSFVLKHGSVLLGATVLLFLVALDGHVSRTEGLILITMYIIYVTALM
;
A
#
# COMPACT_ATOMS: atom_id res chain seq x y z
N MET A 1 22.83 18.43 -2.54
CA MET A 1 22.18 18.32 -1.21
C MET A 1 20.94 17.43 -1.27
N ASP A 2 20.29 17.36 -2.43
CA ASP A 2 19.03 16.64 -2.64
C ASP A 2 19.15 15.13 -2.42
N PHE A 3 20.28 14.52 -2.79
CA PHE A 3 20.53 13.10 -2.54
C PHE A 3 20.62 12.75 -1.05
N VAL A 4 21.17 13.67 -0.25
CA VAL A 4 21.24 13.48 1.22
C VAL A 4 19.84 13.58 1.82
N ILE A 5 19.02 14.52 1.35
CA ILE A 5 17.63 14.67 1.78
C ILE A 5 16.80 13.44 1.39
N LEU A 6 17.02 12.91 0.17
CA LEU A 6 16.35 11.68 -0.29
C LEU A 6 16.69 10.49 0.61
N ILE A 7 17.98 10.25 0.88
CA ILE A 7 18.41 9.14 1.75
C ILE A 7 17.85 9.33 3.17
N ALA A 8 17.94 10.54 3.71
CA ALA A 8 17.40 10.85 5.03
C ALA A 8 15.87 10.64 5.10
N GLY A 9 15.14 11.00 4.03
CA GLY A 9 13.70 10.76 3.93
C GLY A 9 13.34 9.28 3.89
N ILE A 10 14.04 8.48 3.08
CA ILE A 10 13.85 7.02 3.02
C ILE A 10 14.17 6.39 4.38
N ALA A 11 15.29 6.75 5.00
CA ALA A 11 15.67 6.25 6.32
C ALA A 11 14.65 6.67 7.38
N GLY A 12 14.13 7.90 7.33
CA GLY A 12 13.10 8.40 8.22
C GLY A 12 11.79 7.64 8.10
N LEU A 13 11.34 7.36 6.87
CA LEU A 13 10.15 6.54 6.63
C LEU A 13 10.32 5.11 7.13
N TRP A 14 11.48 4.50 6.88
CA TRP A 14 11.78 3.15 7.35
C TRP A 14 11.81 3.07 8.89
N LEU A 15 12.54 3.98 9.54
CA LEU A 15 12.61 4.04 11.00
C LEU A 15 11.26 4.35 11.64
N GLY A 16 10.49 5.29 11.07
CA GLY A 16 9.15 5.61 11.54
C GLY A 16 8.21 4.40 11.47
N THR A 17 8.32 3.61 10.41
CA THR A 17 7.54 2.38 10.22
C THR A 17 7.93 1.32 11.24
N GLU A 18 9.23 1.04 11.42
CA GLU A 18 9.73 0.09 12.42
C GLU A 18 9.32 0.47 13.85
N LEU A 19 9.43 1.74 14.21
CA LEU A 19 9.00 2.23 15.53
C LEU A 19 7.48 2.07 15.73
N THR A 20 6.69 2.36 14.70
CA THR A 20 5.23 2.24 14.74
C THR A 20 4.79 0.78 14.87
N ILE A 21 5.37 -0.10 14.05
CA ILE A 21 5.11 -1.55 14.12
C ILE A 21 5.57 -2.09 15.48
N GLY A 22 6.78 -1.77 15.93
CA GLY A 22 7.30 -2.19 17.24
C GLY A 22 6.41 -1.75 18.41
N GLY A 23 5.91 -0.53 18.38
CA GLY A 23 4.94 -0.02 19.37
C GLY A 23 3.60 -0.77 19.33
N ALA A 24 3.05 -0.99 18.13
CA ALA A 24 1.83 -1.76 17.95
C ALA A 24 1.98 -3.22 18.45
N LEU A 25 3.12 -3.84 18.17
CA LEU A 25 3.47 -5.17 18.67
C LEU A 25 3.55 -5.23 20.19
N ALA A 26 4.15 -4.23 20.83
CA ALA A 26 4.23 -4.15 22.29
C ALA A 26 2.84 -4.03 22.94
N ILE A 27 1.96 -3.23 22.36
CA ILE A 27 0.56 -3.11 22.79
C ILE A 27 -0.18 -4.45 22.59
N ALA A 28 -0.05 -5.06 21.41
CA ALA A 28 -0.70 -6.33 21.11
C ALA A 28 -0.30 -7.46 22.08
N ARG A 29 1.00 -7.55 22.40
CA ARG A 29 1.51 -8.52 23.38
C ARG A 29 0.97 -8.26 24.79
N ARG A 30 0.87 -6.99 25.20
CA ARG A 30 0.29 -6.62 26.51
C ARG A 30 -1.18 -7.02 26.61
N HIS A 31 -1.92 -6.96 25.50
CA HIS A 31 -3.32 -7.39 25.42
C HIS A 31 -3.50 -8.87 25.07
N GLN A 32 -2.43 -9.66 25.05
CA GLN A 32 -2.46 -11.10 24.74
C GLN A 32 -3.15 -11.43 23.40
N LEU A 33 -3.03 -10.53 22.42
CA LEU A 33 -3.53 -10.77 21.07
C LEU A 33 -2.73 -11.90 20.41
N SER A 34 -3.40 -12.70 19.58
CA SER A 34 -2.75 -13.83 18.92
C SER A 34 -1.65 -13.37 17.95
N GLU A 35 -0.60 -14.17 17.81
CA GLU A 35 0.44 -13.92 16.80
C GLU A 35 -0.14 -13.88 15.39
N PHE A 36 -1.22 -14.63 15.16
CA PHE A 36 -1.97 -14.59 13.91
C PHE A 36 -2.58 -13.19 13.65
N PHE A 37 -3.23 -12.58 14.65
CA PHE A 37 -3.80 -11.23 14.51
C PHE A 37 -2.69 -10.19 14.25
N VAL A 38 -1.58 -10.32 14.96
CA VAL A 38 -0.40 -9.48 14.79
C VAL A 38 0.14 -9.57 13.36
N GLY A 39 0.36 -10.79 12.86
CA GLY A 39 0.89 -10.99 11.52
C GLY A 39 -0.08 -10.55 10.42
N LEU A 40 -1.37 -10.83 10.59
CA LEU A 40 -2.37 -10.54 9.58
C LEU A 40 -2.75 -9.05 9.52
N VAL A 41 -2.87 -8.37 10.66
CA VAL A 41 -3.37 -6.98 10.72
C VAL A 41 -2.23 -5.99 10.87
N ILE A 42 -1.37 -6.18 11.88
CA ILE A 42 -0.34 -5.18 12.21
C ILE A 42 0.77 -5.17 11.15
N LEU A 43 1.26 -6.34 10.74
CA LEU A 43 2.30 -6.39 9.72
C LEU A 43 1.76 -6.01 8.33
N SER A 44 0.54 -6.42 7.99
CA SER A 44 -0.07 -6.08 6.70
C SER A 44 -0.32 -4.58 6.55
N ILE A 45 -0.80 -3.90 7.60
CA ILE A 45 -0.95 -2.44 7.56
C ILE A 45 0.43 -1.78 7.66
N GLY A 46 1.31 -2.35 8.49
CA GLY A 46 2.66 -1.85 8.73
C GLY A 46 3.50 -1.73 7.47
N SER A 47 3.42 -2.70 6.56
CA SER A 47 4.17 -2.68 5.30
C SER A 47 3.78 -1.54 4.36
N ASP A 48 2.53 -1.07 4.42
CA ASP A 48 2.01 -0.01 3.55
C ASP A 48 2.05 1.38 4.22
N LEU A 49 2.55 1.48 5.47
CA LEU A 49 2.66 2.76 6.19
C LEU A 49 3.52 3.81 5.45
N PRO A 50 4.70 3.46 4.89
CA PRO A 50 5.49 4.42 4.12
C PRO A 50 4.73 4.99 2.93
N GLU A 51 4.04 4.13 2.18
CA GLU A 51 3.25 4.49 1.00
C GLU A 51 2.08 5.39 1.36
N LEU A 52 1.37 5.06 2.44
CA LEU A 52 0.30 5.91 2.97
C LEU A 52 0.84 7.28 3.40
N ALA A 53 1.99 7.33 4.06
CA ALA A 53 2.63 8.58 4.46
C ALA A 53 3.00 9.45 3.26
N ILE A 54 3.56 8.86 2.18
CA ILE A 54 3.87 9.56 0.94
C ILE A 54 2.60 10.08 0.26
N ALA A 55 1.55 9.26 0.17
CA ALA A 55 0.29 9.65 -0.45
C ALA A 55 -0.41 10.79 0.30
N VAL A 56 -0.40 10.75 1.64
CA VAL A 56 -0.96 11.81 2.48
C VAL A 56 -0.15 13.11 2.38
N ASP A 57 1.18 13.04 2.46
CA ASP A 57 2.06 14.22 2.33
C ASP A 57 1.87 14.91 0.97
N ALA A 58 1.83 14.12 -0.10
CA ALA A 58 1.60 14.65 -1.45
C ALA A 58 0.17 15.23 -1.60
N GLY A 59 -0.84 14.62 -0.98
CA GLY A 59 -2.19 15.17 -0.93
C GLY A 59 -2.25 16.53 -0.22
N ILE A 60 -1.54 16.67 0.90
CA ILE A 60 -1.42 17.94 1.64
C ILE A 60 -0.70 19.00 0.79
N LYS A 61 0.40 18.62 0.13
CA LYS A 61 1.13 19.51 -0.81
C LYS A 61 0.25 19.96 -1.99
N GLY A 62 -0.57 19.06 -2.52
CA GLY A 62 -1.58 19.37 -3.53
C GLY A 62 -2.57 20.45 -3.08
N LEU A 63 -3.04 20.39 -1.83
CA LEU A 63 -3.91 21.44 -1.26
C LEU A 63 -3.19 22.78 -1.10
N MET A 64 -1.86 22.78 -0.97
CA MET A 64 -1.01 23.98 -0.90
C MET A 64 -0.62 24.52 -2.28
N GLY A 65 -1.11 23.91 -3.38
CA GLY A 65 -0.82 24.33 -4.75
C GLY A 65 0.50 23.80 -5.32
N GLN A 66 1.14 22.83 -4.66
CA GLN A 66 2.30 22.13 -5.19
C GLN A 66 1.86 20.85 -5.90
N ASP A 67 2.28 20.67 -7.15
CA ASP A 67 2.01 19.43 -7.87
C ASP A 67 2.93 18.30 -7.38
N ALA A 68 2.37 17.42 -6.55
CA ALA A 68 3.01 16.20 -6.06
C ALA A 68 2.31 14.93 -6.60
N SER A 69 1.43 15.07 -7.59
CA SER A 69 0.56 14.00 -8.08
C SER A 69 1.35 12.84 -8.70
N GLY A 70 2.43 13.17 -9.42
CA GLY A 70 3.32 12.17 -10.00
C GLY A 70 4.02 11.29 -8.96
N VAL A 71 4.31 11.82 -7.77
CA VAL A 71 4.92 11.05 -6.67
C VAL A 71 3.92 10.03 -6.11
N VAL A 72 2.64 10.42 -5.96
CA VAL A 72 1.58 9.52 -5.49
C VAL A 72 1.38 8.37 -6.46
N ILE A 73 1.16 8.69 -7.74
CA ILE A 73 0.92 7.66 -8.77
C ILE A 73 2.15 6.75 -8.90
N GLY A 74 3.34 7.33 -8.93
CA GLY A 74 4.59 6.57 -9.00
C GLY A 74 4.79 5.63 -7.81
N SER A 75 4.49 6.09 -6.60
CA SER A 75 4.55 5.26 -5.39
C SER A 75 3.49 4.16 -5.40
N SER A 76 2.23 4.48 -5.71
CA SER A 76 1.13 3.51 -5.72
C SER A 76 1.32 2.42 -6.77
N VAL A 77 1.61 2.79 -8.02
CA VAL A 77 1.81 1.82 -9.11
C VAL A 77 3.13 1.07 -8.95
N GLY A 78 4.20 1.79 -8.57
CA GLY A 78 5.53 1.21 -8.36
C GLY A 78 5.55 0.17 -7.24
N SER A 79 4.87 0.42 -6.11
CA SER A 79 4.83 -0.53 -4.99
C SER A 79 4.10 -1.82 -5.40
N VAL A 80 2.97 -1.74 -6.12
CA VAL A 80 2.27 -2.95 -6.62
C VAL A 80 3.16 -3.78 -7.56
N ILE A 81 3.86 -3.12 -8.49
CA ILE A 81 4.79 -3.80 -9.40
C ILE A 81 5.92 -4.46 -8.61
N ALA A 82 6.49 -3.79 -7.61
CA ALA A 82 7.56 -4.33 -6.78
C ALA A 82 7.07 -5.51 -5.91
N GLN A 83 5.88 -5.42 -5.31
CA GLN A 83 5.32 -6.49 -4.49
C GLN A 83 5.06 -7.75 -5.33
N ILE A 84 4.48 -7.61 -6.53
CA ILE A 84 4.18 -8.77 -7.38
C ILE A 84 5.44 -9.30 -8.08
N GLY A 85 6.23 -8.41 -8.68
CA GLY A 85 7.38 -8.80 -9.49
C GLY A 85 8.56 -9.24 -8.63
N PHE A 86 8.89 -8.46 -7.60
CA PHE A 86 10.07 -8.70 -6.78
C PHE A 86 9.75 -9.56 -5.56
N VAL A 87 8.82 -9.15 -4.70
CA VAL A 87 8.57 -9.87 -3.44
C VAL A 87 7.95 -11.25 -3.69
N LEU A 88 6.81 -11.32 -4.40
CA LEU A 88 6.18 -12.59 -4.73
C LEU A 88 7.02 -13.42 -5.71
N GLY A 89 7.63 -12.78 -6.71
CA GLY A 89 8.50 -13.46 -7.67
C GLY A 89 9.71 -14.12 -7.02
N LEU A 90 10.44 -13.40 -6.17
CA LEU A 90 11.57 -13.95 -5.41
C LEU A 90 11.10 -15.02 -4.42
N GLY A 91 9.96 -14.79 -3.75
CA GLY A 91 9.33 -15.77 -2.88
C GLY A 91 9.03 -17.10 -3.59
N ALA A 92 8.53 -17.04 -4.82
CA ALA A 92 8.22 -18.21 -5.64
C ALA A 92 9.48 -18.95 -6.14
N VAL A 93 10.60 -18.25 -6.31
CA VAL A 93 11.90 -18.86 -6.64
C VAL A 93 12.48 -19.61 -5.43
N ILE A 94 12.34 -19.05 -4.23
CA ILE A 94 12.90 -19.62 -2.99
C ILE A 94 12.02 -20.74 -2.45
N SER A 95 10.70 -20.60 -2.51
CA SER A 95 9.73 -21.53 -1.93
C SER A 95 8.55 -21.77 -2.87
N CYS A 96 8.09 -23.01 -2.96
CA CYS A 96 6.93 -23.35 -3.78
C CYS A 96 5.65 -22.79 -3.13
N LEU A 97 5.17 -21.65 -3.60
CA LEU A 97 3.88 -21.09 -3.20
C LEU A 97 2.74 -21.98 -3.72
N THR A 98 2.18 -22.80 -2.84
CA THR A 98 1.01 -23.62 -3.17
C THR A 98 -0.26 -22.86 -2.80
N LEU A 99 -0.80 -22.10 -3.75
CA LEU A 99 -2.05 -21.36 -3.59
C LEU A 99 -3.19 -22.06 -4.34
N PRO A 100 -4.40 -22.16 -3.76
CA PRO A 100 -5.54 -22.69 -4.47
C PRO A 100 -5.90 -21.79 -5.67
N LYS A 101 -6.19 -22.39 -6.83
CA LYS A 101 -6.50 -21.65 -8.07
C LYS A 101 -7.65 -20.64 -7.90
N SER A 102 -8.65 -20.98 -7.08
CA SER A 102 -9.77 -20.10 -6.76
C SER A 102 -9.33 -18.81 -6.06
N PHE A 103 -8.31 -18.89 -5.19
CA PHE A 103 -7.75 -17.73 -4.51
C PHE A 103 -7.05 -16.80 -5.51
N VAL A 104 -6.17 -17.36 -6.35
CA VAL A 104 -5.44 -16.58 -7.35
C VAL A 104 -6.39 -15.90 -8.34
N LEU A 105 -7.40 -16.61 -8.83
CA LEU A 105 -8.38 -16.04 -9.77
C LEU A 105 -9.25 -14.96 -9.10
N LYS A 106 -9.73 -15.19 -7.88
CA LYS A 106 -10.58 -14.23 -7.17
C LYS A 106 -9.81 -12.96 -6.81
N HIS A 107 -8.68 -13.05 -6.12
CA HIS A 107 -7.92 -11.88 -5.69
C HIS A 107 -7.18 -11.22 -6.84
N GLY A 108 -6.65 -12.01 -7.79
CA GLY A 108 -5.99 -11.49 -8.98
C GLY A 108 -6.93 -10.74 -9.92
N SER A 109 -8.18 -11.20 -10.09
CA SER A 109 -9.17 -10.48 -10.90
C SER A 109 -9.62 -9.17 -10.26
N VAL A 110 -9.77 -9.12 -8.93
CA VAL A 110 -10.07 -7.87 -8.23
C VAL A 110 -8.92 -6.89 -8.34
N LEU A 111 -7.67 -7.35 -8.16
CA LEU A 111 -6.48 -6.52 -8.33
C LEU A 111 -6.40 -5.95 -9.75
N LEU A 112 -6.54 -6.79 -10.78
CA LEU A 112 -6.57 -6.35 -12.17
C LEU A 112 -7.71 -5.36 -12.43
N GLY A 113 -8.90 -5.62 -11.89
CA GLY A 113 -10.04 -4.71 -12.00
C GLY A 113 -9.78 -3.35 -11.36
N ALA A 114 -9.15 -3.32 -10.18
CA ALA A 114 -8.76 -2.08 -9.50
C ALA A 114 -7.69 -1.30 -10.29
N THR A 115 -6.69 -2.00 -10.86
CA THR A 115 -5.68 -1.37 -11.72
C THR A 115 -6.29 -0.78 -12.99
N VAL A 116 -7.21 -1.50 -13.64
CA VAL A 116 -7.93 -1.00 -14.82
C VAL A 116 -8.80 0.20 -14.46
N LEU A 117 -9.52 0.14 -13.34
CA LEU A 117 -10.35 1.25 -12.88
C LEU A 117 -9.50 2.51 -12.61
N LEU A 118 -8.37 2.36 -11.92
CA LEU A 118 -7.42 3.44 -11.68
C LEU A 118 -6.90 4.02 -13.00
N PHE A 119 -6.55 3.15 -13.95
CA PHE A 119 -6.09 3.58 -15.28
C PHE A 119 -7.17 4.38 -16.03
N LEU A 120 -8.42 3.91 -16.03
CA LEU A 120 -9.54 4.59 -16.69
C LEU A 120 -9.82 5.97 -16.08
N VAL A 121 -9.80 6.05 -14.75
CA VAL A 121 -9.97 7.30 -14.01
C VAL A 121 -8.81 8.27 -14.26
N ALA A 122 -7.60 7.76 -14.46
CA ALA A 122 -6.42 8.59 -14.69
C ALA A 122 -6.16 8.92 -16.18
N LEU A 123 -7.08 8.57 -17.10
CA LEU A 123 -6.89 8.76 -18.55
C LEU A 123 -6.73 10.22 -18.97
N ASP A 124 -7.40 11.14 -18.28
CA ASP A 124 -7.31 12.58 -18.49
C ASP A 124 -6.08 13.21 -17.80
N GLY A 125 -5.24 12.37 -17.17
CA GLY A 125 -4.06 12.76 -16.41
C GLY A 125 -4.37 13.33 -15.03
N HIS A 126 -5.63 13.38 -14.59
CA HIS A 126 -6.03 14.04 -13.35
C HIS A 126 -7.08 13.21 -12.60
N VAL A 127 -6.72 12.73 -11.41
CA VAL A 127 -7.72 12.07 -10.53
C VAL A 127 -8.47 13.14 -9.74
N SER A 128 -9.73 13.38 -10.08
CA SER A 128 -10.61 14.30 -9.37
C SER A 128 -11.01 13.77 -7.99
N ARG A 129 -11.48 14.67 -7.11
CA ARG A 129 -12.01 14.29 -5.78
C ARG A 129 -13.15 13.27 -5.87
N THR A 130 -14.01 13.41 -6.88
CA THR A 130 -15.14 12.51 -7.12
C THR A 130 -14.66 11.12 -7.48
N GLU A 131 -13.63 11.01 -8.33
CA GLU A 131 -13.07 9.72 -8.71
C GLU A 131 -12.27 9.08 -7.57
N GLY A 132 -11.52 9.88 -6.80
CA GLY A 132 -10.90 9.42 -5.57
C GLY A 132 -11.92 8.84 -4.57
N LEU A 133 -13.10 9.47 -4.43
CA LEU A 133 -14.18 8.96 -3.58
C LEU A 133 -14.74 7.63 -4.12
N ILE A 134 -14.87 7.47 -5.43
CA ILE A 134 -15.28 6.20 -6.07
C ILE A 134 -14.26 5.11 -5.76
N LEU A 135 -12.96 5.39 -5.88
CA LEU A 135 -11.89 4.44 -5.59
C LEU A 135 -11.90 4.01 -4.11
N ILE A 136 -12.04 4.95 -3.18
CA ILE A 136 -12.16 4.66 -1.74
C ILE A 136 -13.40 3.82 -1.45
N THR A 137 -14.54 4.17 -2.06
CA THR A 137 -15.79 3.43 -1.86
C THR A 137 -15.66 1.98 -2.35
N MET A 138 -15.05 1.77 -3.51
CA MET A 138 -14.75 0.43 -4.02
C MET A 138 -13.80 -0.35 -3.10
N TYR A 139 -12.77 0.31 -2.54
CA TYR A 139 -11.89 -0.30 -1.55
C TYR A 139 -12.65 -0.74 -0.30
N ILE A 140 -13.54 0.10 0.25
CA ILE A 140 -14.36 -0.25 1.41
C ILE A 140 -15.29 -1.44 1.10
N ILE A 141 -15.92 -1.46 -0.08
CA ILE A 141 -16.76 -2.58 -0.52
C ILE A 141 -15.93 -3.87 -0.61
N TYR A 142 -14.72 -3.80 -1.15
CA TYR A 142 -13.83 -4.96 -1.23
C TYR A 142 -13.45 -5.49 0.17
N VAL A 143 -13.03 -4.61 1.08
CA VAL A 143 -12.64 -5.00 2.44
C VAL A 143 -13.83 -5.63 3.19
N THR A 144 -15.02 -5.05 3.07
CA THR A 144 -16.23 -5.58 3.74
C THR A 144 -16.74 -6.88 3.11
N ALA A 145 -16.55 -7.10 1.82
CA ALA A 145 -16.86 -8.37 1.16
C ALA A 145 -15.82 -9.47 1.45
N LEU A 146 -14.63 -9.08 1.94
CA LEU A 146 -13.55 -10.00 2.32
C LEU A 146 -13.65 -10.46 3.77
N MET A 147 -14.08 -9.59 4.68
CA MET A 147 -14.39 -9.89 6.09
C MET A 147 -15.59 -10.82 6.22
#